data_AF-A0A2H3GJM2-F1
#
_entry.id   AF-A0A2H3GJM2-F1
#
_cell.length_a   1.000
_cell.length_b   1.000
_cell.length_c   1.000
_cell.angle_alpha   90.00
_cell.angle_beta   90.00
_cell.angle_gamma   90.00
#
_symmetry.space_group_name_H-M   'P 1'
#
loop_
_entity.id
_entity.type
_entity.pdbx_description
1 polymer ?
#
loop_
_entity_poly.entity_id
_entity_poly.type
_entity_poly.pdbx_seq_one_letter_code
_entity_poly.pdbx_strand_id
1 'polypeptide(L)'
;MVAQIFKSRIIAAAGPLPGQLTVENLRRWTSLRKGVFIEDFDETVTHLLCTKEQFDKKLPKVRKALKLGKGIHIVHCDWFEYSTVKNKKLPEADYSMRSLVAKENAKKREKARIEKGKRNAEKFVNTNLFHLYRDRLNFVYQVDITRDNEFTGEFGQKYSLCLWESNAKPHLYWFTAKFLKHKGSAQPVYHRPSPHEGKWRAQMGLFVDFFKKKTGIDWQDRVSLAQTMPSSYFHPEGNPSGDV
;
A
#
# COMPACT_ATOMS: atom_id res chain seq x y z
N MET A 1 31.26 -38.54 -12.01
CA MET A 1 31.71 -37.40 -12.84
C MET A 1 31.02 -36.14 -12.35
N VAL A 2 31.75 -35.02 -12.17
CA VAL A 2 31.15 -33.75 -11.75
C VAL A 2 30.37 -33.16 -12.93
N ALA A 3 29.13 -32.73 -12.70
CA ALA A 3 28.29 -32.17 -13.77
C ALA A 3 28.74 -30.75 -14.12
N GLN A 4 28.62 -30.38 -15.39
CA GLN A 4 29.01 -29.06 -15.93
C GLN A 4 27.95 -27.98 -15.64
N ILE A 5 27.49 -27.88 -14.41
CA ILE A 5 26.31 -27.11 -14.03
C ILE A 5 26.49 -25.59 -14.14
N PHE A 6 27.74 -25.12 -14.20
CA PHE A 6 28.08 -23.70 -14.35
C PHE A 6 28.71 -23.38 -15.71
N LYS A 7 28.56 -24.26 -16.70
CA LYS A 7 29.04 -24.00 -18.06
C LYS A 7 28.53 -22.65 -18.57
N SER A 8 29.46 -21.84 -19.10
CA SER A 8 29.18 -20.48 -19.62
C SER A 8 28.60 -19.53 -18.56
N ARG A 9 28.98 -19.68 -17.29
CA ARG A 9 28.61 -18.77 -16.21
C ARG A 9 29.85 -18.10 -15.63
N ILE A 10 29.76 -16.79 -15.49
CA ILE A 10 30.74 -15.94 -14.83
C ILE A 10 30.12 -15.53 -13.50
N ILE A 11 30.74 -15.98 -12.41
CA ILE A 11 30.24 -15.86 -11.04
C ILE A 11 31.19 -14.92 -10.27
N ALA A 12 30.60 -13.97 -9.54
CA ALA A 12 31.33 -13.11 -8.63
C ALA A 12 30.64 -13.10 -7.25
N ALA A 13 31.38 -12.73 -6.21
CA ALA A 13 30.83 -12.50 -4.88
C ALA A 13 30.76 -11.00 -4.56
N ALA A 14 29.65 -10.56 -3.97
CA ALA A 14 29.44 -9.17 -3.56
C ALA A 14 30.37 -8.72 -2.43
N GLY A 15 30.84 -9.67 -1.61
CA GLY A 15 31.76 -9.51 -0.49
C GLY A 15 32.08 -10.89 0.11
N PRO A 16 32.77 -10.95 1.27
CA PRO A 16 33.05 -12.20 1.96
C PRO A 16 31.77 -12.98 2.26
N LEU A 17 31.69 -14.23 1.83
CA LEU A 17 30.53 -15.11 2.05
C LEU A 17 30.78 -16.03 3.26
N PRO A 18 29.72 -16.49 3.94
CA PRO A 18 29.86 -17.29 5.16
C PRO A 18 30.38 -18.71 4.89
N GLY A 19 30.87 -19.36 5.94
CA GLY A 19 31.22 -20.78 5.94
C GLY A 19 32.36 -21.12 4.97
N GLN A 20 32.16 -22.16 4.17
CA GLN A 20 33.19 -22.65 3.23
C GLN A 20 33.24 -21.86 1.92
N LEU A 21 32.41 -20.83 1.73
CA LEU A 21 32.38 -20.02 0.50
C LEU A 21 33.50 -18.97 0.45
N THR A 22 34.72 -19.39 0.76
CA THR A 22 35.93 -18.57 0.59
C THR A 22 36.20 -18.36 -0.90
N VAL A 23 36.96 -17.30 -1.23
CA VAL A 23 37.36 -16.99 -2.61
C VAL A 23 38.02 -18.19 -3.30
N GLU A 24 38.91 -18.88 -2.59
CA GLU A 24 39.61 -20.07 -3.10
C GLU A 24 38.63 -21.21 -3.42
N ASN A 25 37.70 -21.50 -2.51
CA ASN A 25 36.70 -22.55 -2.71
C ASN A 25 35.72 -22.20 -3.82
N LEU A 26 35.28 -20.95 -3.91
CA LEU A 26 34.43 -20.47 -5.00
C LEU A 26 35.14 -20.64 -6.35
N ARG A 27 36.41 -20.26 -6.44
CA ARG A 27 37.23 -20.44 -7.64
C ARG A 27 37.35 -21.92 -8.01
N ARG A 28 37.76 -22.76 -7.06
CA ARG A 28 37.93 -24.21 -7.27
C ARG A 28 36.64 -24.89 -7.69
N TRP A 29 35.55 -24.69 -6.94
CA TRP A 29 34.27 -25.37 -7.16
C TRP A 29 33.54 -24.91 -8.42
N THR A 30 33.74 -23.65 -8.83
CA THR A 30 33.21 -23.10 -10.08
C THR A 30 33.93 -23.70 -11.28
N SER A 31 35.28 -23.71 -11.27
CA SER A 31 36.11 -24.27 -12.35
C SER A 31 35.88 -25.77 -12.56
N LEU A 32 35.77 -26.53 -11.46
CA LEU A 32 35.44 -27.97 -11.47
C LEU A 32 34.12 -28.25 -12.23
N ARG A 33 33.19 -27.28 -12.26
CA ARG A 33 31.86 -27.36 -12.87
C ARG A 33 31.75 -26.55 -14.17
N LYS A 34 32.90 -26.25 -14.80
CA LYS A 34 33.04 -25.53 -16.09
C LYS A 34 32.54 -24.08 -16.10
N GLY A 35 32.42 -23.45 -14.94
CA GLY A 35 32.19 -22.00 -14.84
C GLY A 35 33.50 -21.22 -14.67
N VAL A 36 33.37 -19.90 -14.58
CA VAL A 36 34.47 -18.97 -14.27
C VAL A 36 34.09 -18.17 -13.03
N PHE A 37 35.00 -18.11 -12.06
CA PHE A 37 34.87 -17.21 -10.92
C PHE A 37 35.82 -16.03 -11.08
N ILE A 38 35.28 -14.81 -10.93
CA ILE A 38 36.06 -13.58 -10.91
C ILE A 38 35.84 -12.85 -9.58
N GLU A 39 36.94 -12.32 -9.04
CA GLU A 39 36.90 -11.55 -7.79
C GLU A 39 36.38 -10.14 -8.05
N ASP A 40 36.84 -9.53 -9.14
CA ASP A 40 36.35 -8.23 -9.57
C ASP A 40 34.97 -8.32 -10.22
N PHE A 41 34.26 -7.20 -10.20
CA PHE A 41 32.93 -7.09 -10.81
C PHE A 41 33.02 -6.24 -12.06
N ASP A 42 32.70 -6.85 -13.20
CA ASP A 42 32.52 -6.21 -14.51
C ASP A 42 31.16 -6.57 -15.12
N GLU A 43 30.90 -6.09 -16.33
CA GLU A 43 29.63 -6.31 -17.05
C GLU A 43 29.48 -7.73 -17.62
N THR A 44 30.53 -8.55 -17.59
CA THR A 44 30.49 -9.95 -18.04
C THR A 44 29.94 -10.88 -16.96
N VAL A 45 29.87 -10.41 -15.71
CA VAL A 45 29.31 -11.18 -14.59
C VAL A 45 27.86 -11.55 -14.86
N THR A 46 27.60 -12.86 -14.95
CA THR A 46 26.24 -13.40 -15.11
C THR A 46 25.52 -13.59 -13.78
N HIS A 47 26.27 -13.89 -12.71
CA HIS A 47 25.75 -14.22 -11.38
C HIS A 47 26.56 -13.50 -10.30
N LEU A 48 25.87 -12.67 -9.51
CA LEU A 48 26.42 -12.07 -8.30
C LEU A 48 25.85 -12.80 -7.08
N LEU A 49 26.73 -13.51 -6.35
CA LEU A 49 26.41 -14.15 -5.09
C LEU A 49 26.48 -13.12 -3.95
N CYS A 50 25.48 -13.11 -3.08
CA CYS A 50 25.49 -12.31 -1.87
C CYS A 50 24.67 -12.93 -0.74
N THR A 51 24.87 -12.46 0.48
CA THR A 51 23.93 -12.70 1.58
C THR A 51 22.81 -11.66 1.57
N LYS A 52 21.76 -11.91 2.37
CA LYS A 52 20.69 -10.93 2.57
C LYS A 52 21.21 -9.60 3.11
N GLU A 53 22.09 -9.64 4.10
CA GLU A 53 22.65 -8.46 4.76
C GLU A 53 23.47 -7.62 3.77
N GLN A 54 24.25 -8.27 2.90
CA GLN A 54 25.04 -7.60 1.87
C GLN A 54 24.16 -6.93 0.81
N PHE A 55 23.06 -7.58 0.44
CA PHE A 55 22.07 -7.01 -0.49
C PHE A 55 21.36 -5.80 0.13
N ASP A 56 20.90 -5.94 1.38
CA ASP A 56 20.17 -4.89 2.10
C ASP A 56 21.04 -3.66 2.38
N LYS A 57 22.33 -3.86 2.75
CA LYS A 57 23.32 -2.78 2.88
C LYS A 57 23.71 -2.15 1.53
N LYS A 58 23.28 -2.73 0.41
CA LYS A 58 23.63 -2.32 -0.96
C LYS A 58 25.15 -2.15 -1.10
N LEU A 59 25.92 -3.22 -0.92
CA LEU A 59 27.38 -3.17 -1.14
C LEU A 59 27.72 -2.65 -2.56
N PRO A 60 28.94 -2.12 -2.80
CA PRO A 60 29.30 -1.50 -4.08
C PRO A 60 29.01 -2.40 -5.30
N LYS A 61 29.35 -3.69 -5.24
CA LYS A 61 29.07 -4.67 -6.32
C LYS A 61 27.57 -4.91 -6.51
N VAL A 62 26.78 -4.95 -5.42
CA VAL A 62 25.31 -5.04 -5.50
C VAL A 62 24.73 -3.80 -6.16
N ARG A 63 25.20 -2.59 -5.82
CA ARG A 63 24.75 -1.35 -6.49
C ARG A 63 25.04 -1.36 -7.97
N LYS A 64 26.26 -1.78 -8.37
CA LYS A 64 26.64 -1.92 -9.78
C LYS A 64 25.72 -2.93 -10.49
N ALA A 65 25.55 -4.13 -9.94
CA ALA A 65 24.66 -5.15 -10.50
C ALA A 65 23.19 -4.70 -10.59
N LEU A 66 22.69 -3.94 -9.60
CA LEU A 66 21.34 -3.41 -9.64
C LEU A 66 21.13 -2.45 -10.82
N LYS A 67 22.13 -1.63 -11.17
CA LYS A 67 22.11 -0.71 -12.31
C LYS A 67 22.08 -1.43 -13.66
N LEU A 68 22.71 -2.59 -13.78
CA LEU A 68 22.68 -3.43 -14.99
C LEU A 68 21.30 -4.09 -15.25
N GLY A 69 20.36 -3.95 -14.32
CA GLY A 69 18.98 -4.37 -14.52
C GLY A 69 18.79 -5.89 -14.52
N LYS A 70 18.05 -6.40 -15.51
CA LYS A 70 17.63 -7.82 -15.60
C LYS A 70 18.68 -8.74 -16.23
N GLY A 71 19.76 -8.20 -16.79
CA GLY A 71 20.81 -8.98 -17.46
C GLY A 71 21.71 -9.77 -16.50
N ILE A 72 21.67 -9.47 -15.20
CA ILE A 72 22.47 -10.13 -14.17
C ILE A 72 21.59 -10.77 -13.10
N HIS A 73 21.92 -12.02 -12.74
CA HIS A 73 21.30 -12.71 -11.62
C HIS A 73 21.97 -12.30 -10.30
N ILE A 74 21.24 -11.59 -9.44
CA ILE A 74 21.66 -11.33 -8.06
C ILE A 74 20.96 -12.36 -7.17
N VAL A 75 21.71 -13.34 -6.68
CA VAL A 75 21.16 -14.51 -5.99
C VAL A 75 21.79 -14.70 -4.61
N HIS A 76 21.02 -15.27 -3.69
CA HIS A 76 21.54 -15.69 -2.41
C HIS A 76 22.66 -16.74 -2.58
N CYS A 77 23.67 -16.72 -1.71
CA CYS A 77 24.80 -17.65 -1.80
C CYS A 77 24.41 -19.13 -1.74
N ASP A 78 23.28 -19.44 -1.09
CA ASP A 78 22.71 -20.80 -1.04
C ASP A 78 22.43 -21.39 -2.43
N TRP A 79 22.14 -20.56 -3.44
CA TRP A 79 21.96 -21.06 -4.81
C TRP A 79 23.19 -21.82 -5.28
N PHE A 80 24.37 -21.27 -5.01
CA PHE A 80 25.64 -21.87 -5.41
C PHE A 80 25.94 -23.12 -4.59
N GLU A 81 25.83 -23.01 -3.26
CA GLU A 81 26.08 -24.12 -2.33
C GLU A 81 25.14 -25.31 -2.58
N TYR A 82 23.84 -25.08 -2.69
CA TYR A 82 22.91 -26.17 -2.95
C TYR A 82 23.02 -26.72 -4.37
N SER A 83 23.38 -25.89 -5.36
CA SER A 83 23.67 -26.38 -6.70
C SER A 83 24.91 -27.27 -6.72
N THR A 84 25.96 -26.92 -5.96
CA THR A 84 27.20 -27.70 -5.89
C THR A 84 26.99 -29.02 -5.15
N VAL A 85 26.25 -29.02 -4.04
CA VAL A 85 25.89 -30.22 -3.25
C VAL A 85 25.00 -31.15 -4.05
N LYS A 86 23.95 -30.63 -4.71
CA LYS A 86 23.04 -31.45 -5.53
C LYS A 86 23.61 -31.83 -6.90
N ASN A 87 24.79 -31.33 -7.24
CA ASN A 87 25.42 -31.49 -8.55
C ASN A 87 24.46 -31.17 -9.72
N LYS A 88 23.58 -30.18 -9.53
CA LYS A 88 22.55 -29.74 -10.47
C LYS A 88 22.40 -28.23 -10.37
N LYS A 89 22.29 -27.53 -11.51
CA LYS A 89 21.99 -26.09 -11.52
C LYS A 89 20.57 -25.87 -11.01
N LEU A 90 20.42 -25.28 -9.83
CA LEU A 90 19.12 -24.92 -9.30
C LEU A 90 18.55 -23.67 -10.00
N PRO A 91 17.22 -23.48 -10.03
CA PRO A 91 16.62 -22.30 -10.61
C PRO A 91 17.05 -21.02 -9.87
N GLU A 92 17.59 -20.04 -10.58
CA GLU A 92 18.05 -18.77 -10.03
C GLU A 92 16.90 -17.95 -9.42
N ALA A 93 15.68 -18.13 -9.95
CA ALA A 93 14.49 -17.40 -9.53
C ALA A 93 14.14 -17.62 -8.05
N ASP A 94 14.32 -18.85 -7.55
CA ASP A 94 13.99 -19.24 -6.16
C ASP A 94 14.94 -18.59 -5.14
N TYR A 95 16.13 -18.20 -5.60
CA TYR A 95 17.17 -17.57 -4.79
C TYR A 95 17.38 -16.09 -5.16
N SER A 96 16.56 -15.54 -6.04
CA SER A 96 16.69 -14.16 -6.50
C SER A 96 16.47 -13.18 -5.34
N MET A 97 17.49 -12.39 -5.01
CA MET A 97 17.39 -11.41 -3.93
C MET A 97 16.31 -10.36 -4.21
N ARG A 98 16.11 -10.01 -5.49
CA ARG A 98 15.03 -9.09 -5.92
C ARG A 98 13.66 -9.66 -5.53
N SER A 99 13.41 -10.93 -5.87
CA SER A 99 12.13 -11.60 -5.60
C SER A 99 11.90 -11.82 -4.11
N LEU A 100 12.93 -12.25 -3.37
CA LEU A 100 12.86 -12.47 -1.93
C LEU A 100 12.48 -11.19 -1.17
N VAL A 101 13.16 -10.08 -1.48
CA VAL A 101 12.86 -8.76 -0.87
C VAL A 101 11.48 -8.26 -1.29
N ALA A 102 11.09 -8.43 -2.57
CA ALA A 102 9.76 -8.05 -3.02
C ALA A 102 8.65 -8.80 -2.27
N LYS A 103 8.84 -10.11 -2.03
CA LYS A 103 7.91 -10.96 -1.27
C LYS A 103 7.83 -10.55 0.20
N GLU A 104 8.96 -10.25 0.84
CA GLU A 104 8.98 -9.75 2.22
C GLU A 104 8.28 -8.40 2.34
N ASN A 105 8.57 -7.47 1.43
CA ASN A 105 7.93 -6.16 1.41
C ASN A 105 6.43 -6.26 1.14
N ALA A 106 5.98 -7.18 0.28
CA ALA A 106 4.56 -7.45 0.09
C ALA A 106 3.88 -7.93 1.39
N LYS A 107 4.51 -8.85 2.12
CA LYS A 107 4.02 -9.30 3.44
C LYS A 107 3.96 -8.16 4.46
N LYS A 108 4.99 -7.30 4.51
CA LYS A 108 5.01 -6.11 5.39
C LYS A 108 3.89 -5.14 5.04
N ARG A 109 3.70 -4.84 3.75
CA ARG A 109 2.61 -3.99 3.27
C ARG A 109 1.24 -4.55 3.62
N GLU A 110 1.04 -5.85 3.47
CA GLU A 110 -0.24 -6.49 3.80
C GLU A 110 -0.55 -6.42 5.30
N LYS A 111 0.44 -6.72 6.16
CA LYS A 111 0.27 -6.56 7.61
C LYS A 111 -0.04 -5.11 7.99
N ALA A 112 0.69 -4.15 7.42
CA ALA A 112 0.45 -2.73 7.66
C ALA A 112 -0.93 -2.28 7.18
N ARG A 113 -1.40 -2.83 6.04
CA ARG A 113 -2.75 -2.58 5.51
C ARG A 113 -3.81 -3.08 6.48
N ILE A 114 -3.72 -4.33 6.93
CA ILE A 114 -4.67 -4.93 7.90
C ILE A 114 -4.71 -4.10 9.19
N GLU A 115 -3.55 -3.77 9.75
CA GLU A 115 -3.46 -3.02 11.00
C GLU A 115 -4.05 -1.61 10.88
N LYS A 116 -3.76 -0.92 9.76
CA LYS A 116 -4.40 0.36 9.43
C LYS A 116 -5.92 0.23 9.37
N GLY A 117 -6.42 -0.87 8.80
CA GLY A 117 -7.85 -1.17 8.74
C GLY A 117 -8.49 -1.31 10.11
N LYS A 118 -7.86 -2.05 11.04
CA LYS A 118 -8.33 -2.22 12.42
C LYS A 118 -8.40 -0.89 13.17
N ARG A 119 -7.30 -0.12 13.12
CA ARG A 119 -7.25 1.24 13.72
C ARG A 119 -8.31 2.17 13.11
N ASN A 120 -8.55 2.07 11.81
CA ASN A 120 -9.60 2.86 11.15
C ASN A 120 -11.00 2.41 11.58
N ALA A 121 -11.23 1.11 11.81
CA ALA A 121 -12.51 0.57 12.30
C ALA A 121 -12.86 1.06 13.71
N GLU A 122 -11.87 1.09 14.60
CA GLU A 122 -12.01 1.60 15.97
C GLU A 122 -12.37 3.09 15.96
N LYS A 123 -11.70 3.88 15.10
CA LYS A 123 -11.95 5.33 15.03
C LYS A 123 -13.20 5.68 14.25
N PHE A 124 -13.41 5.08 13.07
CA PHE A 124 -14.47 5.47 12.15
C PHE A 124 -15.04 4.33 11.29
N VAL A 125 -14.34 3.92 10.23
CA VAL A 125 -14.76 2.85 9.31
C VAL A 125 -13.53 2.14 8.78
N ASN A 126 -13.58 0.81 8.69
CA ASN A 126 -12.48 0.04 8.10
C ASN A 126 -12.45 0.20 6.57
N THR A 127 -11.61 1.10 6.08
CA THR A 127 -11.45 1.38 4.64
C THR A 127 -10.87 0.22 3.82
N ASN A 128 -10.47 -0.90 4.45
CA ASN A 128 -10.12 -2.13 3.73
C ASN A 128 -11.35 -2.99 3.41
N LEU A 129 -12.44 -2.81 4.16
CA LEU A 129 -13.68 -3.58 4.03
C LEU A 129 -14.80 -2.75 3.40
N PHE A 130 -14.70 -1.42 3.46
CA PHE A 130 -15.68 -0.49 2.94
C PHE A 130 -15.01 0.55 2.02
N HIS A 131 -15.78 1.03 1.05
CA HIS A 131 -15.45 2.16 0.19
C HIS A 131 -16.61 3.15 0.17
N LEU A 132 -16.42 4.35 -0.38
CA LEU A 132 -17.51 5.33 -0.49
C LEU A 132 -18.54 4.85 -1.50
N TYR A 133 -19.80 4.85 -1.11
CA TYR A 133 -20.90 4.49 -1.99
C TYR A 133 -20.96 5.45 -3.18
N ARG A 134 -21.15 4.87 -4.37
CA ARG A 134 -21.41 5.59 -5.61
C ARG A 134 -22.75 5.15 -6.15
N ASP A 135 -23.58 6.11 -6.56
CA ASP A 135 -24.82 5.76 -7.24
C ASP A 135 -24.59 5.42 -8.72
N ARG A 136 -25.70 5.17 -9.42
CA ARG A 136 -25.73 4.85 -10.85
C ARG A 136 -25.22 5.98 -11.74
N LEU A 137 -25.17 7.21 -11.23
CA LEU A 137 -24.65 8.39 -11.93
C LEU A 137 -23.19 8.66 -11.57
N ASN A 138 -22.53 7.73 -10.85
CA ASN A 138 -21.18 7.88 -10.30
C ASN A 138 -21.04 9.02 -9.28
N PHE A 139 -22.15 9.52 -8.71
CA PHE A 139 -22.07 10.49 -7.64
C PHE A 139 -21.54 9.82 -6.38
N VAL A 140 -20.43 10.35 -5.84
CA VAL A 140 -19.79 9.84 -4.63
C VAL A 140 -20.47 10.46 -3.42
N TYR A 141 -20.99 9.62 -2.52
CA TYR A 141 -21.66 10.07 -1.30
C TYR A 141 -20.67 10.44 -0.19
N GLN A 142 -19.85 11.45 -0.47
CA GLN A 142 -19.05 12.20 0.48
C GLN A 142 -19.43 13.67 0.33
N VAL A 143 -20.22 14.19 1.26
CA VAL A 143 -20.73 15.57 1.22
C VAL A 143 -20.22 16.35 2.39
N ASP A 144 -19.66 17.52 2.11
CA ASP A 144 -19.23 18.46 3.11
C ASP A 144 -20.28 19.56 3.30
N ILE A 145 -20.63 19.81 4.55
CA ILE A 145 -21.48 20.95 4.95
C ILE A 145 -20.69 21.81 5.93
N THR A 146 -20.70 23.12 5.72
CA THR A 146 -19.92 24.08 6.50
C THR A 146 -20.79 25.11 7.16
N ARG A 147 -20.29 25.72 8.24
CA ARG A 147 -20.95 26.83 8.91
C ARG A 147 -19.91 27.80 9.44
N ASP A 148 -20.15 29.06 9.12
CA ASP A 148 -19.43 30.19 9.66
C ASP A 148 -20.44 31.05 10.42
N ASN A 149 -20.23 31.21 11.73
CA ASN A 149 -21.11 32.02 12.57
C ASN A 149 -20.36 33.26 13.05
N GLU A 150 -20.57 34.36 12.32
CA GLU A 150 -20.00 35.67 12.63
C GLU A 150 -20.41 36.19 14.02
N PHE A 151 -21.63 35.88 14.47
CA PHE A 151 -22.16 36.38 15.73
C PHE A 151 -21.51 35.73 16.96
N THR A 152 -21.14 34.45 16.88
CA THR A 152 -20.47 33.72 17.96
C THR A 152 -18.95 33.66 17.80
N GLY A 153 -18.41 34.19 16.70
CA GLY A 153 -16.99 34.08 16.34
C GLY A 153 -16.54 32.64 16.02
N GLU A 154 -17.49 31.73 15.74
CA GLU A 154 -17.18 30.33 15.41
C GLU A 154 -17.08 30.16 13.90
N PHE A 155 -15.87 30.12 13.37
CA PHE A 155 -15.59 29.98 11.94
C PHE A 155 -14.98 28.62 11.59
N GLY A 156 -15.28 28.15 10.39
CA GLY A 156 -14.72 26.96 9.78
C GLY A 156 -15.25 25.67 10.35
N GLN A 157 -16.48 25.65 10.86
CA GLN A 157 -17.12 24.41 11.28
C GLN A 157 -17.46 23.58 10.04
N LYS A 158 -17.13 22.28 10.08
CA LYS A 158 -17.35 21.39 8.92
C LYS A 158 -17.81 20.02 9.36
N TYR A 159 -18.88 19.53 8.77
CA TYR A 159 -19.23 18.11 8.78
C TYR A 159 -18.90 17.51 7.41
N SER A 160 -18.16 16.39 7.41
CA SER A 160 -18.03 15.50 6.25
C SER A 160 -18.94 14.29 6.46
N LEU A 161 -19.99 14.20 5.65
CA LEU A 161 -20.99 13.14 5.66
C LEU A 161 -20.60 12.08 4.64
N CYS A 162 -20.40 10.84 5.08
CA CYS A 162 -19.99 9.73 4.20
C CYS A 162 -20.98 8.58 4.30
N LEU A 163 -21.49 8.12 3.16
CA LEU A 163 -22.16 6.84 3.03
C LEU A 163 -21.18 5.81 2.49
N TRP A 164 -20.92 4.77 3.28
CA TRP A 164 -20.00 3.69 2.95
C TRP A 164 -20.75 2.48 2.42
N GLU A 165 -20.12 1.73 1.51
CA GLU A 165 -20.57 0.46 0.97
C GLU A 165 -19.49 -0.61 1.23
N SER A 166 -19.90 -1.80 1.68
CA SER A 166 -18.98 -2.91 1.94
C SER A 166 -18.51 -3.57 0.65
N ASN A 167 -17.30 -4.11 0.67
CA ASN A 167 -16.73 -4.85 -0.46
C ASN A 167 -17.36 -6.24 -0.63
N ALA A 168 -18.13 -6.72 0.36
CA ALA A 168 -18.78 -8.02 0.34
C ALA A 168 -20.05 -8.02 -0.52
N LYS A 169 -20.47 -9.21 -0.98
CA LYS A 169 -21.74 -9.42 -1.68
C LYS A 169 -22.61 -10.39 -0.86
N PRO A 170 -23.86 -10.04 -0.51
CA PRO A 170 -24.54 -8.77 -0.77
C PRO A 170 -23.90 -7.60 0.00
N HIS A 171 -24.01 -6.39 -0.56
CA HIS A 171 -23.45 -5.18 0.03
C HIS A 171 -24.19 -4.77 1.31
N LEU A 172 -23.43 -4.28 2.28
CA LEU A 172 -23.92 -3.58 3.47
C LEU A 172 -23.44 -2.13 3.42
N TYR A 173 -24.17 -1.24 4.08
CA TYR A 173 -23.93 0.18 4.03
C TYR A 173 -23.74 0.73 5.43
N TRP A 174 -23.08 1.88 5.54
CA TRP A 174 -22.92 2.56 6.82
C TRP A 174 -22.83 4.07 6.63
N PHE A 175 -23.75 4.82 7.25
CA PHE A 175 -23.66 6.27 7.30
C PHE A 175 -22.81 6.71 8.48
N THR A 176 -21.94 7.69 8.23
CA THR A 176 -21.06 8.28 9.22
C THR A 176 -20.87 9.78 8.97
N ALA A 177 -20.58 10.54 10.02
CA ALA A 177 -20.28 11.96 9.94
C ALA A 177 -19.01 12.29 10.72
N LYS A 178 -18.13 13.11 10.13
CA LYS A 178 -16.91 13.62 10.75
C LYS A 178 -17.06 15.11 10.97
N PHE A 179 -16.90 15.59 12.20
CA PHE A 179 -17.03 16.99 12.57
C PHE A 179 -15.69 17.62 12.90
N LEU A 180 -15.47 18.83 12.39
CA LEU A 180 -14.35 19.72 12.70
C LEU A 180 -14.91 21.01 13.29
N LYS A 181 -14.43 21.38 14.49
CA LYS A 181 -14.92 22.58 15.22
C LYS A 181 -14.37 23.89 14.64
N HIS A 182 -13.17 23.87 14.08
CA HIS A 182 -12.53 25.00 13.42
C HIS A 182 -11.64 24.50 12.28
N LYS A 183 -11.36 25.39 11.33
CA LYS A 183 -10.44 25.11 10.22
C LYS A 183 -9.05 24.77 10.76
N GLY A 184 -8.52 23.62 10.37
CA GLY A 184 -7.20 23.15 10.84
C GLY A 184 -7.19 22.43 12.19
N SER A 185 -8.35 22.13 12.78
CA SER A 185 -8.41 21.37 14.04
C SER A 185 -7.73 20.00 13.92
N ALA A 186 -6.83 19.69 14.85
CA ALA A 186 -6.03 18.45 14.82
C ALA A 186 -6.85 17.19 15.16
N GLN A 187 -7.98 17.32 15.86
CA GLN A 187 -8.78 16.19 16.34
C GLN A 187 -10.23 16.31 15.88
N PRO A 188 -10.62 15.62 14.79
CA PRO A 188 -12.02 15.55 14.38
C PRO A 188 -12.84 14.68 15.34
N VAL A 189 -14.10 15.05 15.56
CA VAL A 189 -15.07 14.23 16.28
C VAL A 189 -15.80 13.34 15.27
N TYR A 190 -15.84 12.04 15.53
CA TYR A 190 -16.53 11.08 14.67
C TYR A 190 -17.90 10.75 15.25
N HIS A 191 -18.92 10.79 14.39
CA HIS A 191 -20.29 10.46 14.73
C HIS A 191 -20.76 9.29 13.88
N ARG A 192 -21.25 8.23 14.53
CA ARG A 192 -21.86 7.06 13.89
C ARG A 192 -23.29 6.93 14.40
N PRO A 193 -24.28 7.41 13.65
CA PRO A 193 -25.69 7.30 14.06
C PRO A 193 -26.16 5.86 14.21
N SER A 194 -25.62 4.95 13.39
CA SER A 194 -25.90 3.52 13.48
C SER A 194 -24.75 2.79 14.19
N PRO A 195 -25.03 1.88 15.16
CA PRO A 195 -24.01 1.12 15.86
C PRO A 195 -23.29 0.10 14.96
N HIS A 196 -23.97 -0.36 13.90
CA HIS A 196 -23.43 -1.31 12.92
C HIS A 196 -23.91 -0.98 11.50
N GLU A 197 -23.28 -1.60 10.51
CA GLU A 197 -23.70 -1.54 9.11
C GLU A 197 -25.09 -2.16 8.88
N GLY A 198 -25.76 -1.79 7.79
CA GLY A 198 -27.10 -2.27 7.49
C GLY A 198 -27.49 -2.14 6.02
N LYS A 199 -28.78 -2.30 5.74
CA LYS A 199 -29.33 -2.16 4.37
C LYS A 199 -29.22 -0.71 3.90
N TRP A 200 -29.06 -0.52 2.59
CA TRP A 200 -28.92 0.79 1.95
C TRP A 200 -29.98 1.80 2.39
N ARG A 201 -31.27 1.40 2.31
CA ARG A 201 -32.40 2.30 2.65
C ARG A 201 -32.33 2.84 4.07
N ALA A 202 -31.94 2.01 5.04
CA ALA A 202 -31.86 2.44 6.44
C ALA A 202 -30.73 3.46 6.64
N GLN A 203 -29.55 3.21 6.07
CA GLN A 203 -28.39 4.08 6.22
C GLN A 203 -28.53 5.37 5.41
N MET A 204 -29.13 5.31 4.23
CA MET A 204 -29.45 6.48 3.42
C MET A 204 -30.52 7.36 4.12
N GLY A 205 -31.51 6.76 4.78
CA GLY A 205 -32.46 7.49 5.61
C GLY A 205 -31.74 8.30 6.71
N LEU A 206 -30.85 7.65 7.47
CA LEU A 206 -30.05 8.33 8.50
C LEU A 206 -29.18 9.46 7.93
N PHE A 207 -28.61 9.28 6.74
CA PHE A 207 -27.85 10.31 6.04
C PHE A 207 -28.71 11.53 5.71
N VAL A 208 -29.88 11.31 5.10
CA VAL A 208 -30.80 12.39 4.69
C VAL A 208 -31.36 13.12 5.90
N ASP A 209 -31.77 12.39 6.94
CA ASP A 209 -32.28 12.98 8.19
C ASP A 209 -31.23 13.84 8.87
N PHE A 210 -29.97 13.37 8.93
CA PHE A 210 -28.87 14.14 9.49
C PHE A 210 -28.58 15.40 8.67
N PHE A 211 -28.55 15.28 7.34
CA PHE A 211 -28.36 16.42 6.44
C PHE A 211 -29.44 17.48 6.65
N LYS A 212 -30.72 17.07 6.62
CA LYS A 212 -31.86 17.98 6.84
C LYS A 212 -31.80 18.62 8.21
N LYS A 213 -31.47 17.86 9.26
CA LYS A 213 -31.35 18.39 10.63
C LYS A 213 -30.26 19.45 10.76
N LYS A 214 -29.16 19.37 9.98
CA LYS A 214 -28.05 20.32 10.04
C LYS A 214 -28.21 21.52 9.11
N THR A 215 -28.84 21.33 7.96
CA THR A 215 -28.95 22.35 6.92
C THR A 215 -30.32 23.00 6.84
N GLY A 216 -31.36 22.32 7.34
CA GLY A 216 -32.76 22.72 7.14
C GLY A 216 -33.29 22.44 5.73
N ILE A 217 -32.46 21.88 4.84
CA ILE A 217 -32.78 21.65 3.42
C ILE A 217 -33.01 20.16 3.19
N ASP A 218 -34.05 19.82 2.41
CA ASP A 218 -34.25 18.45 1.96
C ASP A 218 -33.14 18.02 0.99
N TRP A 219 -32.70 16.76 1.08
CA TRP A 219 -31.54 16.29 0.30
C TRP A 219 -31.71 16.49 -1.22
N GLN A 220 -32.93 16.34 -1.73
CA GLN A 220 -33.28 16.55 -3.13
C GLN A 220 -33.05 18.01 -3.56
N ASP A 221 -33.27 18.96 -2.65
CA ASP A 221 -33.22 20.40 -2.92
C ASP A 221 -31.84 21.02 -2.64
N ARG A 222 -30.87 20.19 -2.24
CA ARG A 222 -29.52 20.62 -1.82
C ARG A 222 -28.78 21.52 -2.80
N VAL A 223 -29.07 21.40 -4.10
CA VAL A 223 -28.42 22.20 -5.16
C VAL A 223 -29.13 23.54 -5.32
N SER A 224 -30.47 23.51 -5.42
CA SER A 224 -31.29 24.70 -5.67
C SER A 224 -31.38 25.65 -4.48
N LEU A 225 -31.32 25.09 -3.25
CA LEU A 225 -31.42 25.84 -2.00
C LEU A 225 -30.06 26.00 -1.30
N ALA A 226 -28.96 25.74 -2.01
CA ALA A 226 -27.64 26.00 -1.46
C ALA A 226 -27.52 27.49 -1.06
N GLN A 227 -27.06 27.76 0.16
CA GLN A 227 -26.86 29.11 0.72
C GLN A 227 -28.13 29.96 0.93
N THR A 228 -29.34 29.40 0.81
CA THR A 228 -30.58 30.17 1.06
C THR A 228 -30.95 30.23 2.54
N MET A 229 -30.38 29.36 3.37
CA MET A 229 -30.68 29.26 4.80
C MET A 229 -29.87 30.26 5.63
N PRO A 230 -30.36 30.70 6.81
CA PRO A 230 -29.62 31.60 7.69
C PRO A 230 -28.24 31.04 8.10
N SER A 231 -27.31 31.93 8.46
CA SER A 231 -25.94 31.59 8.90
C SER A 231 -25.86 30.66 10.13
N SER A 232 -26.96 30.51 10.88
CA SER A 232 -27.07 29.56 11.98
C SER A 232 -27.11 28.09 11.53
N TYR A 233 -27.50 27.82 10.29
CA TYR A 233 -27.51 26.49 9.67
C TYR A 233 -26.20 26.18 8.97
N PHE A 234 -25.95 24.89 8.73
CA PHE A 234 -24.85 24.48 7.85
C PHE A 234 -25.30 24.58 6.39
N HIS A 235 -24.38 24.95 5.52
CA HIS A 235 -24.60 25.05 4.08
C HIS A 235 -23.83 23.95 3.35
N PRO A 236 -24.39 23.34 2.31
CA PRO A 236 -23.65 22.42 1.46
C PRO A 236 -22.51 23.14 0.74
N GLU A 237 -21.30 22.58 0.80
CA GLU A 237 -20.25 22.99 -0.14
C GLU A 237 -20.68 22.51 -1.54
N GLY A 238 -20.63 23.41 -2.52
CA GLY A 238 -20.81 23.02 -3.92
C GLY A 238 -19.78 21.95 -4.23
N ASN A 239 -20.25 20.75 -4.61
CA ASN A 239 -19.35 19.63 -4.86
C ASN A 239 -18.36 20.06 -5.96
N PRO A 240 -17.02 20.05 -5.72
CA PRO A 240 -16.06 20.31 -6.77
C PRO A 240 -16.15 19.14 -7.75
N SER A 241 -17.00 19.32 -8.75
CA SER A 241 -17.22 18.37 -9.82
C SER A 241 -16.13 18.62 -10.85
N GLY A 242 -15.09 17.79 -10.81
CA GLY A 242 -14.21 17.50 -11.96
C GLY A 242 -13.26 18.60 -12.39
N ASP A 243 -12.05 18.61 -11.81
CA ASP A 243 -10.87 18.86 -12.63
C ASP A 243 -10.54 17.56 -13.38
N VAL A 244 -10.59 17.67 -14.71
CA VAL A 244 -10.20 16.67 -15.72
C VAL A 244 -8.70 16.41 -15.66
#